data_AF-A0A286FC74-F1
#
_entry.id   AF-A0A286FC74-F1
#
_cell.length_a   1.000
_cell.length_b   1.000
_cell.length_c   1.000
_cell.angle_alpha   90.00
_cell.angle_beta   90.00
_cell.angle_gamma   90.00
#
_symmetry.space_group_name_H-M   'P 1'
#
loop_
_entity.id
_entity.type
_entity.pdbx_description
1 polymer ?
#
loop_
_entity_poly.entity_id
_entity_poly.type
_entity_poly.pdbx_seq_one_letter_code
_entity_poly.pdbx_strand_id
1 'polypeptide(L)'
;MTTTTKKTINKITDELNDVYVPTNALVTYRHMRATQTRNDAWSQALYVESFDIDQKSRKLINAHPLSNREAIVLSKTLYNAHSEKTAFLKPTGLLPANVLYIDPTPDAGKAIWYTPATTRKLLFVESLTIPSGEAHVPALIWKASKTGLTLFALPTDEKPTADTPMFQAPFFNVYGHGPVCMGSVNVRIKRSASLENFMSAWESYFFNSYFSHTIRESPINGNIVLFWQNQIASQEPFPASVLKATSYKVKDLIR
;
A
#
# COMPACT_ATOMS: atom_id res chain seq x y z
N MET A 1 36.96 19.06 39.13
CA MET A 1 36.10 17.89 38.87
C MET A 1 34.71 18.22 39.38
N THR A 2 33.78 18.53 38.48
CA THR A 2 32.36 18.69 38.81
C THR A 2 31.59 18.28 37.56
N THR A 3 31.17 17.03 37.55
CA THR A 3 30.42 16.40 36.46
C THR A 3 28.95 16.73 36.64
N THR A 4 28.39 17.53 35.74
CA THR A 4 26.96 17.80 35.65
C THR A 4 26.26 16.58 35.03
N THR A 5 25.67 15.72 35.86
CA THR A 5 24.81 14.64 35.38
C THR A 5 23.45 15.22 35.03
N LYS A 6 23.23 15.51 33.73
CA LYS A 6 21.90 15.79 33.18
C LYS A 6 21.03 14.55 33.39
N LYS A 7 20.09 14.66 34.32
CA LYS A 7 19.04 13.68 34.60
C LYS A 7 18.10 13.64 33.40
N THR A 8 18.23 12.60 32.58
CA THR A 8 17.25 12.27 31.53
C THR A 8 15.95 11.86 32.22
N ILE A 9 15.05 12.82 32.45
CA ILE A 9 13.71 12.54 32.98
C ILE A 9 12.87 11.99 31.84
N ASN A 10 12.81 10.66 31.84
CA ASN A 10 11.77 9.75 31.35
C ASN A 10 10.55 10.40 30.66
N LYS A 11 10.53 10.30 29.33
CA LYS A 11 9.32 10.41 28.49
C LYS A 11 8.23 9.38 28.85
N ILE A 12 8.57 8.37 29.65
CA ILE A 12 7.69 7.29 30.15
C ILE A 12 6.81 7.77 31.32
N THR A 13 7.21 8.81 32.06
CA THR A 13 6.49 9.27 33.26
C THR A 13 5.27 10.13 32.92
N ASP A 14 5.23 10.75 31.74
CA ASP A 14 4.08 11.56 31.30
C ASP A 14 2.90 10.69 30.78
N GLU A 15 3.17 9.53 30.16
CA GLU A 15 2.12 8.60 29.66
C GLU A 15 1.42 7.80 30.78
N LEU A 16 1.97 7.80 32.00
CA LEU A 16 1.40 7.10 33.17
C LEU A 16 0.38 7.94 33.95
N ASN A 17 0.17 9.22 33.59
CA ASN A 17 -0.73 10.14 34.28
C ASN A 17 -2.09 10.36 33.60
N ASP A 18 -2.38 9.65 32.51
CA ASP A 18 -3.68 9.75 31.84
C ASP A 18 -4.74 8.93 32.61
N VAL A 19 -5.44 9.59 33.52
CA VAL A 19 -6.59 9.02 34.24
C VAL A 19 -7.81 9.05 33.33
N TYR A 20 -8.20 7.88 32.82
CA TYR A 20 -9.45 7.73 32.06
C TYR A 20 -10.64 7.80 33.01
N VAL A 21 -11.51 8.79 32.79
CA VAL A 21 -12.73 8.98 33.56
C VAL A 21 -13.93 8.64 32.68
N PRO A 22 -14.82 7.73 33.10
CA PRO A 22 -15.97 7.36 32.29
C PRO A 22 -16.97 8.51 32.20
N THR A 23 -17.40 8.86 30.99
CA THR A 23 -18.35 9.96 30.74
C THR A 23 -19.71 9.49 30.25
N ASN A 24 -19.75 8.43 29.43
CA ASN A 24 -20.96 7.93 28.79
C ASN A 24 -20.94 6.41 28.67
N ALA A 25 -22.12 5.80 28.60
CA ALA A 25 -22.31 4.39 28.28
C ALA A 25 -23.30 4.23 27.12
N LEU A 26 -23.04 3.27 26.23
CA LEU A 26 -23.93 2.93 25.12
C LEU A 26 -24.53 1.55 25.35
N VAL A 27 -25.85 1.44 25.17
CA VAL A 27 -26.57 0.17 25.23
C VAL A 27 -27.22 -0.08 23.87
N THR A 28 -26.92 -1.23 23.28
CA THR A 28 -27.48 -1.63 21.99
C THR A 28 -28.59 -2.67 22.21
N TYR A 29 -29.79 -2.34 21.77
CA TYR A 29 -30.96 -3.19 21.78
C TYR A 29 -31.15 -3.80 20.39
N ARG A 30 -31.50 -5.08 20.38
CA ARG A 30 -31.88 -5.79 19.17
C ARG A 30 -33.38 -6.03 19.19
N HIS A 31 -34.08 -5.56 18.17
CA HIS A 31 -35.51 -5.84 18.03
C HIS A 31 -35.71 -7.33 17.70
N MET A 32 -36.24 -8.10 18.64
CA MET A 32 -36.61 -9.50 18.45
C MET A 32 -38.09 -9.58 18.04
N ARG A 33 -38.40 -9.86 16.77
CA ARG A 33 -39.79 -10.18 16.37
C ARG A 33 -40.13 -11.61 16.83
N ALA A 34 -41.29 -11.77 17.46
CA ALA A 34 -41.79 -13.04 17.97
C ALA A 34 -42.34 -14.01 16.90
N THR A 35 -42.35 -13.64 15.62
CA THR A 35 -42.88 -14.48 14.53
C THR A 35 -41.88 -14.61 13.39
N GLN A 36 -41.02 -15.63 13.48
CA GLN A 36 -40.20 -16.07 12.35
C GLN A 36 -40.96 -17.11 11.53
N THR A 37 -41.57 -16.69 10.42
CA THR A 37 -41.68 -17.56 9.24
C THR A 37 -40.34 -17.54 8.51
N ARG A 38 -39.83 -18.74 8.17
CA ARG A 38 -38.44 -19.06 7.79
C ARG A 38 -37.78 -18.28 6.63
N ASN A 39 -38.43 -17.30 6.00
CA ASN A 39 -37.95 -16.69 4.74
C ASN A 39 -37.73 -15.17 4.74
N ASP A 40 -37.92 -14.45 5.85
CA ASP A 40 -37.67 -12.99 5.86
C ASP A 40 -36.22 -12.71 6.31
N ALA A 41 -35.33 -12.56 5.34
CA ALA A 41 -33.94 -12.22 5.54
C ALA A 41 -33.79 -10.86 6.27
N TRP A 42 -33.37 -10.93 7.52
CA TRP A 42 -32.59 -9.92 8.27
C TRP A 42 -32.99 -8.44 8.15
N SER A 43 -34.11 -8.04 8.79
CA SER A 43 -34.15 -6.70 9.40
C SER A 43 -33.77 -6.79 10.88
N GLN A 44 -32.48 -6.91 11.16
CA GLN A 44 -31.97 -6.73 12.53
C GLN A 44 -31.99 -5.24 12.88
N ALA A 45 -33.17 -4.66 13.08
CA ALA A 45 -33.27 -3.28 13.54
C ALA A 45 -32.58 -3.17 14.92
N LEU A 46 -31.47 -2.43 14.94
CA LEU A 46 -30.74 -2.09 16.16
C LEU A 46 -31.19 -0.72 16.63
N TYR A 47 -31.44 -0.59 17.93
CA TYR A 47 -31.66 0.68 18.60
C TYR A 47 -30.50 0.90 19.58
N VAL A 48 -29.90 2.08 19.58
CA VAL A 48 -28.79 2.41 20.47
C VAL A 48 -29.23 3.54 21.39
N GLU A 49 -29.05 3.32 22.68
CA GLU A 49 -29.30 4.31 23.74
C GLU A 49 -27.98 4.76 24.34
N SER A 50 -27.88 6.06 24.62
CA SER A 50 -26.76 6.73 25.29
C SER A 50 -27.19 7.10 26.70
N PHE A 51 -26.27 6.92 27.65
CA PHE A 51 -26.41 7.32 29.04
C PHE A 51 -25.21 8.19 29.41
N ASP A 52 -25.46 9.26 30.16
CA ASP A 52 -24.40 9.99 30.84
C ASP A 52 -23.99 9.24 32.11
N ILE A 53 -22.73 9.38 32.52
CA ILE A 53 -22.21 8.81 33.76
C ILE A 53 -21.98 9.93 34.75
N ASP A 54 -22.72 9.90 35.86
CA ASP A 54 -22.54 10.85 36.94
C ASP A 54 -21.13 10.70 37.55
N GLN A 55 -20.39 11.80 37.63
CA GLN A 55 -18.98 11.77 38.00
C GLN A 55 -18.73 11.43 39.48
N LYS A 56 -19.71 11.70 40.34
CA LYS A 56 -19.61 11.44 41.79
C LYS A 56 -20.08 10.03 42.14
N SER A 57 -21.26 9.66 41.68
CA SER A 57 -21.93 8.40 42.03
C SER A 57 -21.58 7.25 41.08
N ARG A 58 -20.98 7.53 39.91
CA ARG A 58 -20.68 6.56 38.85
C ARG A 58 -21.91 5.82 38.30
N LYS A 59 -23.11 6.33 38.57
CA LYS A 59 -24.37 5.76 38.06
C LYS A 59 -24.70 6.30 36.67
N LEU A 60 -25.41 5.48 35.90
CA LEU A 60 -25.99 5.88 34.62
C LEU A 60 -27.16 6.83 34.87
N ILE A 61 -27.15 7.97 34.17
CA ILE A 61 -28.17 9.00 34.22
C ILE A 61 -28.47 9.48 32.80
N ASN A 62 -29.54 10.27 32.63
CA ASN A 62 -29.91 10.90 31.35
C ASN A 62 -29.95 9.92 30.16
N ALA A 63 -30.78 8.88 30.26
CA ALA A 63 -30.99 7.93 29.17
C ALA A 63 -31.66 8.62 27.97
N HIS A 64 -31.08 8.49 26.78
CA HIS A 64 -31.63 9.05 25.55
C HIS A 64 -31.18 8.26 24.32
N PRO A 65 -31.98 8.24 23.22
CA PRO A 65 -31.52 7.68 21.96
C PRO A 65 -30.18 8.29 21.53
N LEU A 66 -29.26 7.46 21.03
CA LEU A 66 -27.98 7.95 20.51
C LEU A 66 -28.24 8.99 19.42
N SER A 67 -27.82 10.23 19.66
CA SER A 67 -28.01 11.31 18.70
C SER A 67 -27.00 11.23 17.56
N ASN A 68 -27.33 11.83 16.41
CA ASN A 68 -26.40 11.94 15.28
C ASN A 68 -25.08 12.64 15.68
N ARG A 69 -25.16 13.63 16.58
CA ARG A 69 -23.97 14.35 17.05
C ARG A 69 -23.05 13.44 17.85
N GLU A 70 -23.58 12.67 18.78
CA GLU A 70 -22.81 11.71 19.57
C GLU A 70 -22.24 10.60 18.69
N ALA A 71 -23.02 10.10 17.72
CA ALA A 71 -22.56 9.11 16.75
C ALA A 71 -21.36 9.63 15.94
N ILE A 72 -21.39 10.89 15.49
CA ILE A 72 -20.28 11.53 14.77
C ILE A 72 -19.06 11.70 15.68
N VAL A 73 -19.24 12.08 16.95
CA VAL A 73 -18.12 12.20 17.90
C VAL A 73 -17.50 10.84 18.15
N LEU A 74 -18.31 9.81 18.43
CA LEU A 74 -17.86 8.44 18.59
C LEU A 74 -17.11 7.96 17.34
N SER A 75 -17.66 8.16 16.14
CA SER A 75 -17.01 7.74 14.90
C SER A 75 -15.67 8.44 14.70
N LYS A 76 -15.56 9.73 15.03
CA LYS A 76 -14.29 10.48 14.97
C LYS A 76 -13.28 9.97 15.98
N THR A 77 -13.70 9.68 17.22
CA THR A 77 -12.80 9.15 18.26
C THR A 77 -12.29 7.77 17.88
N LEU A 78 -13.17 6.88 17.41
CA LEU A 78 -12.80 5.56 16.91
C LEU A 78 -11.88 5.66 15.69
N TYR A 79 -12.21 6.54 14.73
CA TYR A 79 -11.38 6.77 13.55
C TYR A 79 -10.01 7.32 13.93
N ASN A 80 -9.90 8.30 14.82
CA ASN A 80 -8.63 8.90 15.22
C ASN A 80 -7.74 7.91 15.97
N ALA A 81 -8.31 7.19 16.96
CA ALA A 81 -7.61 6.15 17.71
C ALA A 81 -7.08 5.02 16.79
N HIS A 82 -7.78 4.76 15.68
CA HIS A 82 -7.36 3.78 14.69
C HIS A 82 -6.39 4.37 13.64
N SER A 83 -6.59 5.62 13.22
CA SER A 83 -5.89 6.29 12.11
C SER A 83 -4.43 6.60 12.41
N GLU A 84 -4.07 6.88 13.67
CA GLU A 84 -2.67 7.05 14.07
C GLU A 84 -1.87 5.74 13.90
N LYS A 85 -2.55 4.58 14.04
CA LYS A 85 -1.96 3.26 13.82
C LYS A 85 -2.12 2.76 12.37
N THR A 86 -2.92 3.43 11.53
CA THR A 86 -3.25 3.02 10.16
C THR A 86 -3.06 4.11 9.09
N ALA A 87 -2.14 5.05 9.29
CA ALA A 87 -1.74 6.07 8.30
C ALA A 87 -1.01 5.49 7.06
N PHE A 88 -1.41 4.30 6.62
CA PHE A 88 -0.86 3.60 5.46
C PHE A 88 -1.15 4.40 4.18
N LEU A 89 -0.12 4.62 3.35
CA LEU A 89 -0.20 5.39 2.11
C LEU A 89 -0.63 6.86 2.28
N LYS A 90 -0.60 7.39 3.51
CA LYS A 90 -0.75 8.82 3.72
C LYS A 90 0.50 9.54 3.20
N PRO A 91 0.39 10.49 2.26
CA PRO A 91 1.52 11.30 1.83
C PRO A 91 2.08 12.11 2.99
N THR A 92 3.39 12.36 2.99
CA THR A 92 4.02 13.25 3.99
C THR A 92 3.87 14.72 3.63
N GLY A 93 3.58 15.02 2.36
CA GLY A 93 3.34 16.38 1.85
C GLY A 93 2.33 16.39 0.70
N LEU A 94 2.60 17.22 -0.32
CA LEU A 94 1.82 17.20 -1.56
C LEU A 94 1.94 15.82 -2.23
N LEU A 95 0.87 15.41 -2.90
CA LEU A 95 0.86 14.16 -3.64
C LEU A 95 1.96 14.18 -4.71
N PRO A 96 2.89 13.21 -4.73
CA PRO A 96 3.92 13.16 -5.75
C PRO A 96 3.30 13.11 -7.16
N ALA A 97 3.84 13.90 -8.09
CA ALA A 97 3.27 14.06 -9.43
C ALA A 97 3.22 12.75 -10.24
N ASN A 98 4.05 11.78 -9.85
CA ASN A 98 4.15 10.47 -10.48
C ASN A 98 3.15 9.44 -9.93
N VAL A 99 2.38 9.77 -8.90
CA VAL A 99 1.30 8.92 -8.39
C VAL A 99 0.08 9.06 -9.27
N LEU A 100 -0.50 7.91 -9.64
CA LEU A 100 -1.66 7.79 -10.52
C LEU A 100 -2.93 7.43 -9.75
N TYR A 101 -2.82 6.64 -8.69
CA TYR A 101 -3.96 6.18 -7.90
C TYR A 101 -3.51 5.78 -6.48
N ILE A 102 -4.36 6.06 -5.49
CA ILE A 102 -4.19 5.60 -4.11
C ILE A 102 -5.53 5.05 -3.61
N ASP A 103 -5.47 3.88 -2.99
CA ASP A 103 -6.51 3.31 -2.17
C ASP A 103 -5.93 3.08 -0.77
N PRO A 104 -6.26 3.93 0.21
CA PRO A 104 -5.72 3.83 1.57
C PRO A 104 -6.52 2.85 2.45
N THR A 105 -7.36 1.98 1.86
CA THR A 105 -8.17 1.02 2.63
C THR A 105 -7.28 0.20 3.57
N PRO A 106 -7.60 0.13 4.87
CA PRO A 106 -6.86 -0.70 5.81
C PRO A 106 -6.76 -2.14 5.30
N ASP A 107 -5.54 -2.68 5.30
CA ASP A 107 -5.18 -4.06 4.91
C ASP A 107 -5.40 -4.48 3.45
N ALA A 108 -6.20 -3.75 2.67
CA ALA A 108 -6.36 -3.91 1.23
C ALA A 108 -5.70 -2.78 0.41
N GLY A 109 -5.05 -1.83 1.08
CA GLY A 109 -4.57 -0.62 0.44
C GLY A 109 -3.56 -0.87 -0.67
N LYS A 110 -3.68 -0.09 -1.75
CA LYS A 110 -2.86 -0.19 -2.95
C LYS A 110 -2.51 1.20 -3.48
N ALA A 111 -1.32 1.33 -4.05
CA ALA A 111 -0.90 2.52 -4.77
C ALA A 111 -0.49 2.15 -6.20
N ILE A 112 -0.74 3.05 -7.13
CA ILE A 112 -0.29 2.97 -8.51
C ILE A 112 0.50 4.22 -8.83
N TRP A 113 1.72 4.07 -9.31
CA TRP A 113 2.60 5.17 -9.69
C TRP A 113 3.41 4.81 -10.92
N TYR A 114 4.01 5.81 -11.55
CA TYR A 114 4.95 5.60 -12.65
C TYR A 114 6.34 6.11 -12.31
N THR A 115 7.34 5.57 -13.00
CA THR A 115 8.71 6.07 -13.00
C THR A 115 9.17 6.24 -14.45
N PRO A 116 9.85 7.34 -14.81
CA PRO A 116 10.41 7.51 -16.15
C PRO A 116 11.54 6.49 -16.40
N ALA A 117 11.93 6.33 -17.67
CA ALA A 117 13.11 5.58 -18.04
C ALA A 117 14.35 6.13 -17.33
N THR A 118 15.22 5.22 -16.90
CA THR A 118 16.29 5.56 -15.98
C THR A 118 17.33 4.44 -15.94
N THR A 119 18.52 4.74 -15.44
CA THR A 119 19.56 3.73 -15.23
C THR A 119 19.32 3.02 -13.89
N ARG A 120 19.39 1.69 -13.90
CA ARG A 120 19.28 0.86 -12.69
C ARG A 120 20.36 -0.20 -12.69
N LYS A 121 20.89 -0.49 -11.50
CA LYS A 121 21.68 -1.70 -11.29
C LYS A 121 20.74 -2.90 -11.30
N LEU A 122 21.04 -3.88 -12.14
CA LEU A 122 20.29 -5.13 -12.27
C LEU A 122 21.17 -6.27 -11.77
N LEU A 123 20.61 -7.12 -10.92
CA LEU A 123 21.28 -8.28 -10.33
C LEU A 123 20.72 -9.55 -10.95
N PHE A 124 21.58 -10.35 -11.57
CA PHE A 124 21.20 -11.62 -12.20
C PHE A 124 21.88 -12.78 -11.49
N VAL A 125 21.17 -13.90 -11.34
CA VAL A 125 21.78 -15.16 -10.90
C VAL A 125 22.74 -15.67 -11.96
N GLU A 126 23.81 -16.36 -11.54
CA GLU A 126 24.85 -16.85 -12.45
C GLU A 126 24.31 -17.77 -13.54
N SER A 127 23.26 -18.55 -13.26
CA SER A 127 22.66 -19.49 -14.22
C SER A 127 22.03 -18.81 -15.44
N LEU A 128 21.74 -17.51 -15.39
CA LEU A 128 21.26 -16.77 -16.56
C LEU A 128 22.38 -16.38 -17.52
N THR A 129 23.66 -16.50 -17.13
CA THR A 129 24.83 -16.09 -17.92
C THR A 129 24.83 -14.60 -18.32
N ILE A 130 24.11 -13.76 -17.57
CA ILE A 130 24.07 -12.31 -17.75
C ILE A 130 24.93 -11.69 -16.64
N PRO A 131 25.93 -10.84 -16.96
CA PRO A 131 26.67 -10.13 -15.92
C PRO A 131 25.73 -9.18 -15.17
N SER A 132 25.87 -9.07 -13.84
CA SER A 132 25.17 -8.02 -13.09
C SER A 132 25.83 -6.67 -13.33
N GLY A 133 25.05 -5.61 -13.51
CA GLY A 133 25.59 -4.31 -13.90
C GLY A 133 24.51 -3.24 -13.99
N GLU A 134 24.91 -2.03 -14.37
CA GLU A 134 23.97 -0.95 -14.68
C GLU A 134 23.38 -1.17 -16.07
N ALA A 135 22.14 -0.73 -16.27
CA ALA A 135 21.50 -0.71 -17.58
C ALA A 135 20.37 0.32 -17.60
N HIS A 136 20.05 0.86 -18.79
CA HIS A 136 18.85 1.67 -18.98
C HIS A 136 17.62 0.77 -18.97
N VAL A 137 16.65 1.10 -18.11
CA VAL A 137 15.34 0.45 -18.05
C VAL A 137 14.27 1.40 -18.62
N PRO A 138 13.17 0.87 -19.18
CA PRO A 138 12.12 1.72 -19.72
C PRO A 138 11.37 2.45 -18.59
N ALA A 139 10.49 3.36 -18.96
CA ALA A 139 9.48 3.86 -18.02
C ALA A 139 8.60 2.69 -17.53
N LEU A 140 8.22 2.73 -16.26
CA LEU A 140 7.50 1.65 -15.59
C LEU A 140 6.24 2.16 -14.91
N ILE A 141 5.22 1.31 -14.91
CA ILE A 141 4.02 1.48 -14.06
C ILE A 141 4.05 0.40 -12.99
N TRP A 142 3.92 0.86 -11.76
CA TRP A 142 3.93 0.06 -10.55
C TRP A 142 2.51 0.03 -9.99
N LYS A 143 2.00 -1.15 -9.69
CA LYS A 143 0.82 -1.35 -8.83
C LYS A 143 1.25 -2.21 -7.66
N ALA A 144 1.19 -1.67 -6.45
CA ALA A 144 1.64 -2.40 -5.29
C ALA A 144 0.66 -2.31 -4.13
N SER A 145 0.60 -3.40 -3.36
CA SER A 145 -0.09 -3.52 -2.07
C SER A 145 0.95 -3.84 -0.99
N LYS A 146 0.54 -4.18 0.23
CA LYS A 146 1.48 -4.65 1.27
C LYS A 146 2.16 -5.98 0.90
N THR A 147 1.51 -6.81 0.09
CA THR A 147 1.88 -8.22 -0.11
C THR A 147 2.27 -8.56 -1.55
N GLY A 148 2.01 -7.67 -2.51
CA GLY A 148 2.24 -7.96 -3.91
C GLY A 148 2.57 -6.73 -4.73
N LEU A 149 3.33 -6.98 -5.79
CA LEU A 149 3.73 -6.01 -6.80
C LEU A 149 3.28 -6.52 -8.17
N THR A 150 2.80 -5.61 -8.99
CA THR A 150 2.50 -5.78 -10.41
C THR A 150 3.23 -4.69 -11.16
N LEU A 151 3.95 -5.06 -12.22
CA LEU A 151 4.84 -4.18 -12.96
C LEU A 151 4.55 -4.28 -14.47
N PHE A 152 4.47 -3.12 -15.11
CA PHE A 152 4.36 -2.99 -16.57
C PHE A 152 5.35 -1.95 -17.09
N ALA A 153 5.68 -2.02 -18.37
CA ALA A 153 6.49 -1.03 -19.05
C ALA A 153 5.64 -0.06 -19.89
N LEU A 154 6.20 1.14 -20.09
CA LEU A 154 5.70 2.16 -21.01
C LEU A 154 6.75 2.40 -22.11
N PRO A 155 6.30 2.75 -23.32
CA PRO A 155 7.21 3.03 -24.44
C PRO A 155 7.84 4.43 -24.36
N THR A 156 7.34 5.30 -23.49
CA THR A 156 7.72 6.72 -23.36
C THR A 156 7.71 7.17 -21.90
N ASP A 157 8.45 8.24 -21.60
CA ASP A 157 8.53 8.84 -20.25
C ASP A 157 7.36 9.75 -19.90
N GLU A 158 6.44 9.96 -20.83
CA GLU A 158 5.24 10.76 -20.62
C GLU A 158 4.38 10.19 -19.48
N LYS A 159 3.82 11.11 -18.68
CA LYS A 159 2.87 10.72 -17.63
C LYS A 159 1.69 9.98 -18.26
N PRO A 160 1.45 8.71 -17.89
CA PRO A 160 0.41 7.94 -18.53
C PRO A 160 -0.98 8.45 -18.14
N THR A 161 -1.92 8.29 -19.07
CA THR A 161 -3.35 8.55 -18.87
C THR A 161 -4.09 7.24 -18.62
N ALA A 162 -5.37 7.31 -18.25
CA ALA A 162 -6.21 6.14 -18.03
C ALA A 162 -6.24 5.17 -19.23
N ASP A 163 -6.13 5.69 -20.46
CA ASP A 163 -6.20 4.91 -21.69
C ASP A 163 -4.84 4.52 -22.29
N THR A 164 -3.74 4.92 -21.65
CA THR A 164 -2.38 4.59 -22.10
C THR A 164 -2.20 3.05 -22.11
N PRO A 165 -1.83 2.46 -23.26
CA PRO A 165 -1.53 1.03 -23.36
C PRO A 165 -0.30 0.66 -22.53
N MET A 166 -0.30 -0.54 -21.96
CA MET A 166 0.82 -1.07 -21.19
C MET A 166 1.50 -2.23 -21.89
N PHE A 167 2.79 -2.37 -21.65
CA PHE A 167 3.64 -3.43 -22.21
C PHE A 167 4.16 -4.34 -21.10
N GLN A 168 4.53 -5.57 -21.46
CA GLN A 168 5.17 -6.47 -20.50
C GLN A 168 6.47 -5.85 -20.00
N ALA A 169 6.67 -5.87 -18.68
CA ALA A 169 7.91 -5.36 -18.11
C ALA A 169 9.06 -6.29 -18.53
N PRO A 170 10.18 -5.75 -19.09
CA PRO A 170 11.22 -6.54 -19.72
C PRO A 170 12.17 -7.24 -18.73
N PHE A 171 11.66 -7.73 -17.59
CA PHE A 171 12.45 -8.31 -16.52
C PHE A 171 12.13 -9.78 -16.31
N PHE A 172 13.10 -10.52 -15.78
CA PHE A 172 12.85 -11.84 -15.21
C PHE A 172 11.99 -11.71 -13.95
N ASN A 173 11.44 -12.84 -13.49
CA ASN A 173 10.55 -12.90 -12.33
C ASN A 173 9.23 -12.13 -12.48
N VAL A 174 8.92 -11.54 -13.65
CA VAL A 174 7.65 -10.88 -13.94
C VAL A 174 6.79 -11.79 -14.83
N TYR A 175 5.56 -12.04 -14.40
CA TYR A 175 4.58 -12.81 -15.18
C TYR A 175 4.03 -11.95 -16.33
N GLY A 176 3.58 -12.58 -17.41
CA GLY A 176 3.09 -11.86 -18.60
C GLY A 176 1.91 -10.91 -18.37
N HIS A 177 1.16 -11.09 -17.28
CA HIS A 177 0.07 -10.20 -16.85
C HIS A 177 0.51 -9.15 -15.82
N GLY A 178 1.81 -9.03 -15.55
CA GLY A 178 2.41 -8.03 -14.67
C GLY A 178 2.77 -8.45 -13.23
N PRO A 179 2.16 -9.47 -12.57
CA PRO A 179 2.58 -9.85 -11.22
C PRO A 179 4.08 -10.14 -11.13
N VAL A 180 4.68 -9.76 -10.01
CA VAL A 180 6.11 -9.99 -9.75
C VAL A 180 6.29 -11.11 -8.73
N CYS A 181 7.13 -12.09 -9.08
CA CYS A 181 7.59 -13.13 -8.16
C CYS A 181 8.75 -12.58 -7.32
N MET A 182 8.48 -12.31 -6.04
CA MET A 182 9.52 -11.88 -5.10
C MET A 182 10.27 -13.05 -4.44
N GLY A 183 9.94 -14.30 -4.79
CA GLY A 183 10.55 -15.49 -4.21
C GLY A 183 10.45 -15.51 -2.68
N SER A 184 11.59 -15.74 -2.01
CA SER A 184 11.70 -15.73 -0.54
C SER A 184 11.99 -14.35 0.07
N VAL A 185 12.02 -13.27 -0.73
CA VAL A 185 12.27 -11.92 -0.24
C VAL A 185 11.15 -11.53 0.72
N ASN A 186 11.49 -11.33 1.99
CA ASN A 186 10.56 -10.89 3.01
C ASN A 186 10.31 -9.38 2.85
N VAL A 187 9.33 -9.02 2.04
CA VAL A 187 8.88 -7.64 1.86
C VAL A 187 8.23 -7.16 3.16
N ARG A 188 8.94 -6.31 3.92
CA ARG A 188 8.50 -5.82 5.22
C ARG A 188 8.08 -4.36 5.14
N ILE A 189 6.90 -4.14 4.59
CA ILE A 189 6.29 -2.81 4.56
C ILE A 189 5.55 -2.56 5.87
N LYS A 190 5.97 -1.52 6.61
CA LYS A 190 5.32 -1.13 7.87
C LYS A 190 3.86 -0.75 7.62
N ARG A 191 2.98 -1.11 8.56
CA ARG A 191 1.54 -0.75 8.51
C ARG A 191 1.29 0.77 8.49
N SER A 192 2.25 1.56 8.96
CA SER A 192 2.21 3.03 9.00
C SER A 192 3.15 3.69 7.97
N ALA A 193 3.57 2.96 6.93
CA ALA A 193 4.45 3.54 5.91
C ALA A 193 3.72 4.66 5.15
N SER A 194 4.38 5.81 5.03
CA SER A 194 3.92 6.89 4.15
C SER A 194 3.96 6.44 2.69
N LEU A 195 3.25 7.15 1.82
CA LEU A 195 3.19 6.83 0.40
C LEU A 195 4.59 6.81 -0.25
N GLU A 196 5.44 7.79 0.03
CA GLU A 196 6.76 7.93 -0.58
C GLU A 196 7.70 6.81 -0.13
N ASN A 197 7.66 6.48 1.16
CA ASN A 197 8.43 5.37 1.71
C ASN A 197 7.93 4.02 1.18
N PHE A 198 6.61 3.88 0.98
CA PHE A 198 6.00 2.69 0.39
C PHE A 198 6.48 2.46 -1.04
N MET A 199 6.42 3.49 -1.90
CA MET A 199 6.88 3.41 -3.29
C MET A 199 8.39 3.12 -3.35
N SER A 200 9.19 3.90 -2.61
CA SER A 200 10.65 3.73 -2.56
C SER A 200 11.05 2.33 -2.06
N ALA A 201 10.34 1.78 -1.07
CA ALA A 201 10.60 0.44 -0.57
C ALA A 201 10.33 -0.62 -1.64
N TRP A 202 9.22 -0.53 -2.37
CA TRP A 202 8.90 -1.47 -3.45
C TRP A 202 9.90 -1.41 -4.60
N GLU A 203 10.27 -0.21 -5.04
CA GLU A 203 11.29 -0.04 -6.08
C GLU A 203 12.64 -0.62 -5.63
N SER A 204 13.02 -0.37 -4.37
CA SER A 204 14.25 -0.91 -3.78
C SER A 204 14.20 -2.44 -3.69
N TYR A 205 13.10 -3.03 -3.21
CA TYR A 205 12.95 -4.47 -3.12
C TYR A 205 13.04 -5.14 -4.49
N PHE A 206 12.44 -4.52 -5.52
CA PHE A 206 12.47 -5.05 -6.88
C PHE A 206 13.89 -5.02 -7.46
N PHE A 207 14.53 -3.85 -7.51
CA PHE A 207 15.82 -3.70 -8.17
C PHE A 207 17.01 -4.28 -7.38
N ASN A 208 16.88 -4.45 -6.06
CA ASN A 208 17.88 -5.14 -5.24
C ASN A 208 17.60 -6.65 -5.10
N SER A 209 16.61 -7.19 -5.80
CA SER A 209 16.39 -8.64 -5.89
C SER A 209 17.18 -9.24 -7.05
N TYR A 210 17.47 -10.54 -6.96
CA TYR A 210 18.10 -11.28 -8.04
C TYR A 210 17.07 -11.75 -9.06
N PHE A 211 17.22 -11.29 -10.29
CA PHE A 211 16.55 -11.81 -11.48
C PHE A 211 17.02 -13.24 -11.75
N SER A 212 16.10 -14.20 -11.81
CA SER A 212 16.47 -15.62 -11.73
C SER A 212 15.88 -16.51 -12.82
N HIS A 213 14.62 -16.29 -13.21
CA HIS A 213 13.98 -17.14 -14.20
C HIS A 213 12.93 -16.38 -15.02
N THR A 214 12.78 -16.77 -16.27
CA THR A 214 11.59 -16.44 -17.07
C THR A 214 10.50 -17.43 -16.73
N ILE A 215 9.29 -16.94 -16.51
CA ILE A 215 8.24 -17.80 -15.96
C ILE A 215 7.54 -18.64 -17.04
N ARG A 216 7.55 -18.22 -18.32
CA ARG A 216 7.11 -19.02 -19.48
C ARG A 216 7.71 -18.56 -20.80
N GLU A 217 7.37 -17.34 -21.20
CA GLU A 217 7.77 -16.71 -22.47
C GLU A 217 8.67 -15.51 -22.20
N SER A 218 9.47 -15.13 -23.20
CA SER A 218 10.22 -13.87 -23.17
C SER A 218 9.25 -12.69 -23.06
N PRO A 219 9.45 -11.76 -22.11
CA PRO A 219 8.58 -10.59 -21.95
C PRO A 219 8.85 -9.49 -22.99
N ILE A 220 9.79 -9.74 -23.91
CA ILE A 220 10.16 -8.86 -25.02
C ILE A 220 10.01 -9.60 -26.35
N ASN A 221 9.95 -8.84 -27.44
CA ASN A 221 10.07 -9.34 -28.80
C ASN A 221 11.54 -9.73 -29.06
N GLY A 222 11.90 -10.97 -28.72
CA GLY A 222 13.25 -11.50 -28.91
C GLY A 222 13.77 -12.27 -27.69
N ASN A 223 15.08 -12.47 -27.63
CA ASN A 223 15.74 -13.19 -26.54
C ASN A 223 16.15 -12.22 -25.42
N ILE A 224 15.50 -12.32 -24.26
CA ILE A 224 15.76 -11.47 -23.09
C ILE A 224 17.18 -11.60 -22.52
N VAL A 225 17.81 -12.77 -22.62
CA VAL A 225 19.18 -12.99 -22.13
C VAL A 225 20.17 -12.19 -22.97
N LEU A 226 20.11 -12.36 -24.31
CA LEU A 226 20.96 -11.61 -25.24
C LEU A 226 20.70 -10.11 -25.12
N PHE A 227 19.43 -9.72 -24.96
CA PHE A 227 19.05 -8.33 -24.78
C PHE A 227 19.76 -7.70 -23.57
N TRP A 228 19.66 -8.30 -22.37
CA TRP A 228 20.28 -7.72 -21.19
C TRP A 228 21.81 -7.81 -21.19
N GLN A 229 22.40 -8.85 -21.78
CA GLN A 229 23.86 -8.91 -22.00
C GLN A 229 24.33 -7.69 -22.81
N ASN A 230 23.67 -7.42 -23.94
CA ASN A 230 23.99 -6.28 -24.78
C ASN A 230 23.73 -4.96 -24.06
N GLN A 231 22.60 -4.84 -23.37
CA GLN A 231 22.20 -3.59 -22.72
C GLN A 231 23.15 -3.17 -21.60
N ILE A 232 23.70 -4.14 -20.86
CA ILE A 232 24.71 -3.92 -19.82
C ILE A 232 26.08 -3.58 -20.44
N ALA A 233 26.43 -4.20 -21.56
CA ALA A 233 27.68 -3.93 -22.24
C ALA A 233 27.70 -2.57 -22.96
N SER A 234 26.60 -2.20 -23.64
CA SER A 234 26.53 -0.99 -24.47
C SER A 234 26.14 0.26 -23.69
N GLN A 235 25.39 0.12 -22.58
CA GLN A 235 24.78 1.23 -21.86
C GLN A 235 23.94 2.16 -22.76
N GLU A 236 23.43 1.67 -23.89
CA GLU A 236 22.59 2.47 -24.78
C GLU A 236 21.22 2.77 -24.16
N PRO A 237 20.47 3.77 -24.66
CA PRO A 237 19.09 3.98 -24.26
C PRO A 237 18.22 2.73 -24.50
N PHE A 238 17.24 2.49 -23.64
CA PHE A 238 16.35 1.32 -23.77
C PHE A 238 15.51 1.41 -25.06
N PRO A 239 15.56 0.41 -25.96
CA PRO A 239 14.83 0.46 -27.23
C PRO A 239 13.36 0.04 -27.06
N ALA A 240 12.43 1.00 -27.06
CA ALA A 240 11.00 0.73 -26.86
C ALA A 240 10.38 -0.30 -27.85
N SER A 241 10.98 -0.49 -29.03
CA SER A 241 10.53 -1.46 -30.04
C SER A 241 10.59 -2.92 -29.58
N VAL A 242 11.41 -3.25 -28.56
CA VAL A 242 11.48 -4.61 -28.03
C VAL A 242 10.29 -4.95 -27.12
N LEU A 243 9.53 -3.95 -26.68
CA LEU A 243 8.42 -4.17 -25.74
C LEU A 243 7.28 -4.97 -26.39
N LYS A 244 6.79 -5.98 -25.66
CA LYS A 244 5.63 -6.79 -26.07
C LYS A 244 4.35 -6.15 -25.52
N ALA A 245 3.44 -5.79 -26.42
CA ALA A 245 2.18 -5.16 -26.05
C ALA A 245 1.30 -6.11 -25.22
N THR A 246 0.55 -5.55 -24.26
CA THR A 246 -0.49 -6.28 -23.53
C THR A 246 -1.87 -5.81 -23.97
N SER A 247 -2.93 -6.53 -23.57
CA SER A 247 -4.31 -6.07 -23.74
C SER A 247 -4.74 -5.04 -22.68
N TYR A 248 -3.90 -4.74 -21.69
CA TYR A 248 -4.25 -3.88 -20.56
C TYR A 248 -3.93 -2.41 -20.83
N LYS A 249 -4.77 -1.54 -20.26
CA LYS A 249 -4.54 -0.10 -20.12
C LYS A 249 -4.40 0.27 -18.65
N VAL A 250 -3.89 1.45 -18.36
CA VAL A 250 -3.68 1.91 -16.97
C VAL A 250 -4.94 1.84 -16.11
N LYS A 251 -6.11 2.20 -16.67
CA LYS A 251 -7.39 2.11 -15.96
C LYS A 251 -7.75 0.71 -15.48
N ASP A 252 -7.25 -0.33 -16.14
CA ASP A 252 -7.52 -1.73 -15.76
C ASP A 252 -6.77 -2.12 -14.48
N LEU A 253 -5.77 -1.34 -14.05
CA LEU A 253 -5.07 -1.55 -12.78
C LEU A 253 -5.87 -1.12 -11.55
N ILE A 254 -6.79 -0.16 -11.73
CA ILE A 254 -7.58 0.44 -10.65
C ILE A 254 -8.74 -0.49 -10.23
N ARG A 255 -9.30 -1.21 -11.21
CA ARG A 255 -10.42 -2.15 -11.03
C ARG A 255 -10.13 -3.26 -10.01
#